data_AF-A0A1I7X3I2-F1
#
_entry.id   AF-A0A1I7X3I2-F1
#
_cell.length_a   1.000
_cell.length_b   1.000
_cell.length_c   1.000
_cell.angle_alpha   90.00
_cell.angle_beta   90.00
_cell.angle_gamma   90.00
#
_symmetry.space_group_name_H-M   'P 1'
#
loop_
_entity.id
_entity.type
_entity.pdbx_description
1 polymer ?
#
loop_
_entity_poly.entity_id
_entity_poly.type
_entity_poly.pdbx_seq_one_letter_code
_entity_poly.pdbx_strand_id
1 'polypeptide(L)'
;MMMAFNITPITGREMVQKNFIKLPDRALSYSDRHVSLNERFSVIERGYYLDSTSKEVPAPIVVRPQPISDILSKDEFTAKIKAETEKRRADASRKSERSQVSTPESASTSSSTESVSP
;
A
#
# COMPACT_ATOMS: atom_id res chain seq x y z
N MET A 1 -4.83 7.99 15.24
CA MET A 1 -6.21 7.77 15.70
C MET A 1 -6.36 6.28 15.97
N MET A 2 -6.65 5.88 17.21
CA MET A 2 -6.77 4.45 17.58
C MET A 2 -8.25 4.06 17.43
N MET A 3 -8.56 3.17 16.48
CA MET A 3 -9.91 2.64 16.32
C MET A 3 -10.16 1.57 17.39
N ALA A 4 -10.99 1.89 18.37
CA ALA A 4 -11.50 0.96 19.37
C ALA A 4 -12.79 0.29 18.85
N PHE A 5 -12.93 -1.00 19.11
CA PHE A 5 -14.08 -1.78 18.68
C PHE A 5 -14.82 -2.36 19.89
N ASN A 6 -16.14 -2.41 19.80
CA ASN A 6 -16.99 -3.22 20.68
C ASN A 6 -17.27 -4.56 20.00
N ILE A 7 -17.18 -5.65 20.74
CA ILE A 7 -17.57 -6.98 20.24
C ILE A 7 -19.01 -7.28 20.66
N THR A 8 -19.84 -7.65 19.69
CA THR A 8 -21.24 -7.98 19.93
C THR A 8 -21.58 -9.39 19.40
N PRO A 9 -22.35 -10.20 20.15
CA PRO A 9 -22.87 -11.48 19.69
C PRO A 9 -23.63 -11.37 18.37
N ILE A 10 -23.45 -12.34 17.47
CA ILE A 10 -24.38 -12.58 16.36
C ILE A 10 -25.51 -13.49 16.85
N THR A 11 -26.75 -13.17 16.49
CA THR A 11 -27.93 -14.01 16.78
C THR A 11 -27.76 -15.40 16.16
N GLY A 12 -27.97 -16.45 16.96
CA GLY A 12 -27.81 -17.83 16.49
C GLY A 12 -26.37 -18.36 16.48
N ARG A 13 -25.39 -17.62 17.05
CA ARG A 13 -24.00 -18.06 17.20
C ARG A 13 -23.82 -19.40 17.93
N GLU A 14 -24.82 -19.84 18.69
CA GLU A 14 -24.86 -21.11 19.42
C GLU A 14 -24.44 -22.30 18.52
N MET A 15 -24.86 -22.29 17.25
CA MET A 15 -24.53 -23.31 16.26
C MET A 15 -23.04 -23.30 15.87
N VAL A 16 -22.42 -22.12 15.85
CA VAL A 16 -21.02 -21.90 15.49
C VAL A 16 -20.10 -22.16 16.68
N GLN A 17 -20.54 -21.81 17.89
CA GLN A 17 -19.76 -21.91 19.12
C GLN A 17 -19.60 -23.32 19.68
N LYS A 18 -20.34 -24.32 19.17
CA LYS A 18 -20.19 -25.72 19.59
C LYS A 18 -18.75 -26.23 19.51
N ASN A 19 -17.94 -25.67 18.61
CA ASN A 19 -16.52 -26.01 18.44
C ASN A 19 -15.55 -25.01 19.11
N PHE A 20 -16.04 -23.89 19.65
CA PHE A 20 -15.23 -22.74 20.08
C PHE A 20 -15.65 -22.20 21.46
N ILE A 21 -15.72 -23.11 22.45
CA ILE A 21 -16.24 -22.87 23.80
C ILE A 21 -15.50 -21.75 24.56
N LYS A 22 -14.21 -21.52 24.26
CA LYS A 22 -13.37 -20.53 24.97
C LYS A 22 -13.49 -19.08 24.46
N LEU A 23 -14.29 -18.83 23.42
CA LEU A 23 -14.30 -17.50 22.82
C LEU A 23 -15.03 -16.42 23.64
N PRO A 24 -16.15 -16.66 24.34
CA PRO A 24 -16.79 -15.64 25.16
C PRO A 24 -15.82 -15.00 26.15
N ASP A 25 -14.95 -15.81 26.77
CA ASP A 25 -13.94 -15.35 27.73
C ASP A 25 -12.85 -14.50 27.06
N ARG A 26 -12.49 -14.82 25.81
CA ARG A 26 -11.49 -14.07 25.04
C ARG A 26 -12.09 -12.87 24.31
N ALA A 27 -13.39 -12.86 24.03
CA ALA A 27 -14.08 -11.80 23.30
C ALA A 27 -13.87 -10.43 23.98
N LEU A 28 -13.94 -10.41 25.31
CA LEU A 28 -13.66 -9.22 26.12
C LEU A 28 -12.23 -8.66 25.90
N SER A 29 -11.24 -9.53 25.66
CA SER A 29 -9.85 -9.12 25.43
C SER A 29 -9.61 -8.40 24.10
N TYR A 30 -10.58 -8.40 23.20
CA TYR A 30 -10.50 -7.67 21.93
C TYR A 30 -11.23 -6.33 21.97
N SER A 31 -11.97 -6.03 23.04
CA SER A 31 -12.65 -4.75 23.20
C SER A 31 -11.63 -3.65 23.54
N ASP A 32 -11.91 -2.41 23.13
CA ASP A 32 -11.12 -1.21 23.46
C ASP A 32 -9.64 -1.23 23.05
N ARG A 33 -9.27 -2.10 22.10
CA ARG A 33 -7.91 -2.14 21.55
C ARG A 33 -7.90 -2.15 20.04
N HIS A 34 -6.71 -1.89 19.49
CA HIS A 34 -6.46 -2.11 18.09
C HIS A 34 -6.48 -3.62 17.78
N VAL A 35 -7.29 -3.99 16.80
CA VAL A 35 -7.48 -5.37 16.34
C VAL A 35 -6.94 -5.51 14.93
N SER A 36 -5.99 -6.43 14.73
CA SER A 36 -5.43 -6.75 13.42
C SER A 36 -6.47 -7.37 12.48
N LEU A 37 -6.19 -7.38 11.17
CA LEU A 37 -7.08 -8.01 10.19
C LEU A 37 -7.35 -9.49 10.50
N ASN A 38 -6.32 -10.24 10.89
CA ASN A 38 -6.48 -11.66 11.22
C ASN A 38 -7.34 -11.89 12.47
N GLU A 39 -7.20 -11.02 13.47
CA GLU A 39 -8.05 -11.06 14.66
C GLU A 39 -9.51 -10.71 14.32
N ARG A 40 -9.76 -9.77 13.39
CA ARG A 40 -11.12 -9.46 12.92
C ARG A 40 -11.80 -10.68 12.30
N PHE A 41 -11.09 -11.40 11.40
CA PHE A 41 -11.61 -12.64 10.84
C PHE A 41 -11.88 -13.69 11.92
N SER A 42 -10.94 -13.85 12.86
CA SER A 42 -11.09 -14.79 13.96
C SER A 42 -12.34 -14.54 14.82
N VAL A 43 -12.68 -13.28 15.05
CA VAL A 43 -13.89 -12.87 15.80
C VAL A 43 -15.16 -13.21 15.01
N ILE A 44 -15.17 -12.89 13.71
CA ILE A 44 -16.33 -13.12 12.82
C ILE A 44 -16.65 -14.59 12.64
N GLU A 45 -15.65 -15.42 12.36
CA GLU A 45 -15.81 -16.88 12.17
C GLU A 45 -16.46 -17.58 13.35
N ARG A 46 -16.40 -16.96 14.53
CA ARG A 46 -16.89 -17.53 15.78
C ARG A 46 -18.19 -16.89 16.27
N GLY A 47 -18.86 -16.15 15.39
CA GLY A 47 -20.22 -15.64 15.63
C GLY A 47 -20.28 -14.32 16.39
N TYR A 48 -19.31 -13.44 16.16
CA TYR A 48 -19.28 -12.09 16.73
C TYR A 48 -19.02 -11.06 15.64
N TYR A 49 -19.58 -9.86 15.77
CA TYR A 49 -19.20 -8.74 14.93
C TYR A 49 -18.47 -7.67 15.75
N LEU A 50 -17.63 -6.90 15.07
CA LEU A 50 -16.89 -5.77 15.64
C LEU A 50 -17.60 -4.49 15.24
N ASP A 51 -18.10 -3.76 16.22
CA ASP A 51 -18.71 -2.46 16.04
C ASP A 51 -17.67 -1.37 16.30
N SER A 52 -17.42 -0.50 15.32
CA SER A 52 -16.45 0.57 15.48
C SER A 52 -17.03 1.67 16.36
N THR A 53 -16.42 1.93 17.51
CA THR A 53 -16.88 2.98 18.45
C THR A 53 -16.57 4.41 17.99
N SER A 54 -16.17 4.59 16.74
CA SER A 54 -15.94 5.91 16.16
C SER A 54 -17.26 6.69 16.10
N LYS A 55 -17.50 7.50 17.13
CA LYS A 55 -18.60 8.47 17.20
C LYS A 55 -18.46 9.63 16.21
N GLU A 56 -17.45 9.62 15.33
CA GLU A 56 -17.41 10.57 14.22
C GLU A 56 -18.37 10.10 13.14
N VAL A 57 -19.56 10.70 13.14
CA VAL A 57 -20.33 10.90 11.92
C VAL A 57 -19.38 11.56 10.93
N PRO A 58 -19.09 10.97 9.76
CA PRO A 58 -18.28 11.63 8.75
C PRO A 58 -18.88 13.01 8.51
N ALA A 59 -18.09 14.07 8.68
CA ALA A 59 -18.54 15.41 8.35
C ALA A 59 -19.14 15.38 6.94
N PRO A 60 -20.30 16.03 6.70
CA PRO A 60 -20.93 15.98 5.40
C PRO A 60 -19.91 16.37 4.32
N ILE A 61 -19.77 15.54 3.30
CA ILE A 61 -18.85 15.79 2.19
C ILE A 61 -19.33 17.06 1.49
N VAL A 62 -18.66 18.18 1.75
CA VAL A 62 -18.91 19.45 1.05
C VAL A 62 -18.12 19.43 -0.24
N VAL A 63 -18.77 19.04 -1.34
CA VAL A 63 -18.20 19.16 -2.69
C VAL A 63 -18.25 20.64 -3.09
N ARG A 64 -17.09 21.30 -3.18
CA ARG A 64 -16.98 22.63 -3.79
C ARG A 64 -16.61 22.46 -5.27
N PRO A 65 -17.50 22.78 -6.23
CA PRO A 65 -17.13 22.79 -7.62
C PRO A 65 -16.04 23.85 -7.86
N GLN A 66 -14.93 23.44 -8.47
CA GLN A 66 -13.88 24.36 -8.89
C GLN A 66 -14.27 24.98 -10.24
N PRO A 67 -14.01 26.29 -10.45
CA PRO A 67 -14.25 26.91 -11.75
C PRO A 67 -13.39 26.26 -12.83
N ILE A 68 -14.00 26.01 -13.99
CA ILE A 68 -13.43 25.33 -15.17
C ILE A 68 -12.36 26.18 -15.89
N SER A 69 -12.06 27.41 -15.41
CA SER A 69 -11.16 28.34 -16.08
C SER A 69 -9.72 27.84 -16.22
N ASP A 70 -9.31 26.85 -15.42
CA ASP A 70 -7.94 26.34 -15.38
C ASP A 70 -7.78 24.98 -16.11
N ILE A 71 -8.84 24.49 -16.77
CA ILE A 71 -8.76 23.27 -17.56
C ILE A 71 -8.05 23.60 -18.87
N LEU A 72 -6.75 23.30 -18.93
CA LEU A 72 -5.99 23.27 -20.18
C LEU A 72 -6.81 22.52 -21.22
N SER A 73 -6.93 23.09 -22.42
CA SER A 73 -7.60 22.41 -23.52
C SER A 73 -6.95 21.04 -23.74
N LYS A 74 -7.73 20.04 -24.16
CA LYS A 74 -7.24 18.69 -24.44
C LYS A 74 -6.00 18.71 -25.35
N ASP A 75 -5.94 19.68 -26.26
CA ASP A 75 -4.84 19.87 -27.20
C ASP A 75 -3.59 20.46 -26.52
N GLU A 76 -3.74 21.38 -25.57
CA GLU A 76 -2.63 21.94 -24.79
C GLU A 76 -2.01 20.89 -23.85
N PHE A 77 -2.85 20.07 -23.22
CA PHE A 77 -2.38 18.99 -22.35
C PHE A 77 -1.59 17.94 -23.15
N THR A 78 -2.09 17.55 -24.32
CA THR A 78 -1.39 16.58 -25.19
C THR A 78 -0.10 17.15 -25.78
N ALA A 79 -0.07 18.43 -26.15
CA ALA A 79 1.14 19.10 -26.61
C ALA A 79 2.23 19.13 -25.52
N LYS A 80 1.84 19.41 -24.27
CA LYS A 80 2.77 19.47 -23.13
C LYS A 80 3.40 18.10 -22.81
N ILE A 81 2.60 17.02 -22.89
CA ILE A 81 3.11 15.65 -22.72
C ILE A 81 4.08 15.28 -23.85
N LYS A 82 3.74 15.60 -25.10
CA LYS A 82 4.64 15.33 -26.24
C LYS A 82 5.97 16.08 -26.10
N ALA A 83 5.94 17.37 -25.78
CA ALA A 83 7.15 18.17 -25.61
C ALA A 83 8.04 17.68 -24.47
N GLU A 84 7.46 17.32 -23.32
CA GLU A 84 8.22 16.80 -22.17
C GLU A 84 8.86 15.43 -22.48
N THR A 85 8.14 14.54 -23.18
CA THR A 85 8.69 13.23 -23.55
C THR A 85 9.79 13.32 -24.61
N GLU A 86 9.68 14.25 -25.55
CA GLU A 86 10.72 14.50 -26.56
C GLU A 86 11.98 15.08 -25.92
N LYS A 87 11.84 16.05 -25.00
CA LYS A 87 12.96 16.60 -24.24
C LYS A 87 13.73 15.52 -23.47
N ARG A 88 13.03 14.62 -22.77
CA ARG A 88 13.65 13.50 -22.05
C ARG A 88 14.39 12.54 -22.99
N ARG A 89 13.87 12.29 -24.19
CA ARG A 89 14.55 11.47 -25.20
C ARG A 89 15.82 12.14 -25.72
N ALA A 90 15.77 13.44 -26.01
CA ALA A 90 16.94 14.19 -26.46
C ALA A 90 18.06 14.22 -25.41
N ASP A 91 17.70 14.40 -24.13
CA ASP A 91 18.66 14.39 -23.03
C ASP A 91 19.27 13.00 -22.78
N ALA A 92 18.47 11.93 -22.96
CA ALA A 92 18.96 10.56 -22.86
C ALA A 92 19.97 10.22 -23.98
N SER A 93 19.69 10.63 -25.23
CA SER A 93 20.59 10.41 -26.37
C SER A 93 21.93 11.16 -26.22
N ARG A 94 21.89 12.41 -25.73
CA ARG A 94 23.11 13.19 -25.45
C ARG A 94 23.99 12.54 -24.38
N LYS A 95 23.37 11.87 -23.40
CA LYS A 95 24.09 11.18 -22.32
C LYS A 95 24.70 9.86 -22.79
N SER A 96 24.07 9.14 -23.72
CA SER A 96 24.64 7.93 -24.33
C SER A 96 25.80 8.23 -25.29
N GLU A 97 25.72 9.31 -26.07
CA GLU A 97 26.81 9.71 -26.99
C GLU A 97 28.06 10.16 -26.24
N ARG A 98 27.91 10.87 -25.11
CA ARG A 98 29.04 11.28 -24.26
C ARG A 98 29.79 10.10 -23.63
N SER A 99 29.14 8.94 -23.49
CA SER A 99 29.73 7.74 -22.87
C SER A 99 30.51 6.86 -23.86
N GLN A 100 30.43 7.11 -25.17
CA GLN A 100 31.18 6.33 -26.18
C GLN A 100 32.55 6.94 -26.54
N VAL A 101 32.88 8.14 -26.08
CA VAL A 101 34.23 8.73 -26.16
C VAL A 101 34.92 8.61 -24.80
N SER A 102 35.19 7.39 -24.37
CA SER A 102 36.15 7.10 -23.28
C SER A 102 36.50 5.63 -23.29
N THR A 103 37.36 5.24 -24.22
CA THR A 103 38.19 4.05 -24.10
C THR A 103 39.34 4.34 -23.13
N PRO A 104 39.45 3.67 -21.97
CA PRO A 104 40.74 3.50 -21.33
C PRO A 104 41.41 2.26 -21.93
N GLU A 105 42.53 2.53 -22.57
CA GLU A 105 43.49 1.56 -23.07
C GLU A 105 44.08 0.76 -21.89
N SER A 106 44.00 -0.58 -22.00
CA SER A 106 45.00 -1.56 -21.59
C SER A 106 45.71 -1.40 -20.24
N ALA A 107 45.37 -2.27 -19.29
CA ALA A 107 46.36 -2.83 -18.36
C ALA A 107 45.92 -4.24 -17.92
N SER A 108 46.48 -5.23 -18.61
CA SER A 108 46.58 -6.62 -18.19
C SER A 108 47.48 -6.72 -16.95
N THR A 109 47.05 -7.42 -15.90
CA THR A 109 47.96 -8.23 -15.06
C THR A 109 47.15 -9.31 -14.34
N SER A 110 47.55 -10.55 -14.62
CA SER A 110 47.17 -11.81 -14.00
C SER A 110 47.48 -11.86 -12.50
N SER A 111 46.60 -12.44 -11.69
CA SER A 111 47.05 -13.23 -10.54
C SER A 111 46.08 -14.39 -10.28
N SER A 112 46.65 -15.58 -10.36
CA SER A 112 46.03 -16.88 -10.18
C SER A 112 45.75 -17.14 -8.70
N THR A 113 44.55 -17.59 -8.35
CA THR A 113 44.30 -18.39 -7.14
C THR A 113 43.06 -19.27 -7.33
N GLU A 114 43.24 -20.56 -7.54
CA GLU A 114 42.25 -21.61 -7.27
C GLU A 114 43.08 -22.82 -6.76
N SER A 115 43.09 -23.11 -5.45
CA SER A 115 42.11 -23.91 -4.68
C SER A 115 42.05 -25.34 -5.25
N VAL A 116 42.18 -26.48 -4.56
CA VAL A 116 41.84 -26.95 -3.22
C VAL A 116 42.57 -28.30 -3.02
N SER A 117 42.94 -28.68 -1.79
CA SER A 117 43.12 -30.10 -1.40
C SER A 117 42.32 -30.40 -0.14
N PRO A 118 41.83 -31.64 -0.01
CA PRO A 118 42.25 -32.48 1.12
C PRO A 118 43.24 -33.58 0.70
#